data_AF-A0AAV6YP36-F1
#
_entry.id   AF-A0AAV6YP36-F1
#
_cell.length_a   1.000
_cell.length_b   1.000
_cell.length_c   1.000
_cell.angle_alpha   90.00
_cell.angle_beta   90.00
_cell.angle_gamma   90.00
#
_symmetry.space_group_name_H-M   'P 1'
#
loop_
_entity.id
_entity.type
_entity.pdbx_description
1 polymer ?
#
loop_
_entity_poly.entity_id
_entity_poly.type
_entity_poly.pdbx_seq_one_letter_code
_entity_poly.pdbx_strand_id
1 'polypeptide(L)'
;MFSSHHISTMYPWLHVSTMFSSHHISTMKSWIHVSSKFFWHLVSRFYVFSTFCRLLVSLCFVGFQMKFCLPTGKSFDLSAISVGEQQIQARQDSWKLLSSCREQIAGWKLSTFMKVNTERMREKLQLWEKSLQDLTLVLHEGDPILQCVVDSLQDFSQHLPLVQSLLDPAVKHKHWAAIFAVMERPMVGLKTLTLMELLSDPLLKQQDQIHKILLQARAEFSVFQEFGKIQTSWQEKEFCLVRFFLCVSKEDPPPDLSKRPPSGRHWDRARGYSSQDTGTFLLAGE
;
A
#
# COMPACT_ATOMS: atom_id res chain seq x y z
N MET A 1 -21.61 22.20 -24.52
CA MET A 1 -20.44 23.02 -24.89
C MET A 1 -20.66 24.43 -24.34
N PHE A 2 -19.99 24.80 -23.26
CA PHE A 2 -19.84 26.20 -22.88
C PHE A 2 -18.35 26.43 -22.62
N SER A 3 -17.78 27.24 -23.51
CA SER A 3 -16.37 27.56 -23.63
C SER A 3 -15.99 28.67 -22.65
N SER A 4 -14.79 28.53 -22.11
CA SER A 4 -13.99 29.62 -21.55
C SER A 4 -14.05 30.88 -22.41
N HIS A 5 -14.32 32.01 -21.77
CA HIS A 5 -13.57 33.27 -21.90
C HIS A 5 -14.33 34.36 -21.17
N HIS A 6 -13.87 34.76 -19.98
CA HIS A 6 -13.97 36.13 -19.47
C HIS A 6 -13.23 36.24 -18.13
N ILE A 7 -11.90 36.38 -18.18
CA ILE A 7 -11.11 36.98 -17.11
C ILE A 7 -10.07 37.86 -17.82
N SER A 8 -10.36 39.14 -18.01
CA SER A 8 -9.34 40.18 -18.13
C SER A 8 -9.99 41.55 -18.25
N THR A 9 -10.09 42.28 -17.13
CA THR A 9 -10.17 43.75 -17.12
C THR A 9 -9.66 44.23 -15.76
N MET A 10 -8.40 44.70 -15.69
CA MET A 10 -8.01 45.93 -14.96
C MET A 10 -6.48 46.09 -14.92
N TYR A 11 -6.07 47.35 -15.05
CA TYR A 11 -4.72 47.94 -14.91
C TYR A 11 -3.88 48.14 -16.17
N PRO A 12 -4.08 49.29 -16.85
CA PRO A 12 -3.20 49.84 -17.86
C PRO A 12 -2.42 51.04 -17.31
N TRP A 13 -1.17 50.88 -16.86
CA TRP A 13 -0.21 51.99 -16.73
C TRP A 13 1.22 51.50 -16.99
N LEU A 14 1.68 51.77 -18.22
CA LEU A 14 3.02 52.06 -18.70
C LEU A 14 4.21 51.82 -17.74
N HIS A 15 5.24 51.04 -18.07
CA HIS A 15 6.16 51.25 -19.21
C HIS A 15 6.84 52.63 -19.21
N VAL A 16 7.65 52.94 -18.18
CA VAL A 16 8.80 53.85 -18.31
C VAL A 16 9.92 53.37 -17.39
N SER A 17 10.89 52.67 -17.97
CA SER A 17 12.20 52.50 -17.38
C SER A 17 13.14 53.57 -17.96
N THR A 18 14.21 53.89 -17.23
CA THR A 18 15.40 54.68 -17.63
C THR A 18 15.28 56.20 -17.68
N MET A 19 15.68 56.84 -16.58
CA MET A 19 16.82 57.78 -16.51
C MET A 19 16.78 58.51 -15.16
N PHE A 20 17.69 58.21 -14.22
CA PHE A 20 18.26 59.24 -13.37
C PHE A 20 19.60 58.77 -12.76
N SER A 21 20.51 59.73 -12.70
CA SER A 21 21.96 59.60 -12.75
C SER A 21 22.63 59.29 -11.40
N SER A 22 23.78 58.62 -11.47
CA SER A 22 24.65 58.06 -10.41
C SER A 22 25.18 59.01 -9.32
N HIS A 23 24.72 60.27 -9.21
CA HIS A 23 25.29 61.22 -8.23
C HIS A 23 24.53 61.32 -6.90
N HIS A 24 23.36 60.70 -6.76
CA HIS A 24 22.59 60.70 -5.50
C HIS A 24 22.80 59.46 -4.61
N ILE A 25 23.57 58.47 -5.05
CA ILE A 25 23.76 57.19 -4.33
C ILE A 25 24.88 57.26 -3.28
N SER A 26 25.82 58.21 -3.40
CA SER A 26 26.93 58.32 -2.44
C SER A 26 26.49 58.92 -1.09
N THR A 27 25.57 59.90 -1.11
CA THR A 27 25.07 60.54 0.12
C THR A 27 24.06 59.66 0.88
N MET A 28 23.35 58.74 0.21
CA MET A 28 22.49 57.75 0.87
C MET A 28 23.27 56.60 1.55
N LYS A 29 24.43 56.20 1.02
CA LYS A 29 25.25 55.13 1.64
C LYS A 29 25.84 55.53 3.00
N SER A 30 26.15 56.82 3.20
CA SER A 30 26.62 57.33 4.49
C SER A 30 25.51 57.35 5.56
N TRP A 31 24.28 57.71 5.17
CA TRP A 31 23.11 57.70 6.07
C TRP A 31 22.67 56.29 6.49
N ILE A 32 22.77 55.30 5.60
CA ILE A 32 22.42 53.91 5.90
C ILE A 32 23.43 53.28 6.89
N HIS A 33 24.71 53.67 6.83
CA HIS A 33 25.72 53.14 7.75
C HIS A 33 25.62 53.74 9.16
N VAL A 34 25.22 55.02 9.28
CA VAL A 34 24.99 55.67 10.59
C VAL A 34 23.70 55.15 11.24
N SER A 35 22.62 54.94 10.48
CA SER A 35 21.37 54.34 11.00
C SER A 35 21.52 52.87 11.40
N SER A 36 22.35 52.09 10.72
CA SER A 36 22.56 50.66 11.06
C SER A 36 23.29 50.47 12.40
N LYS A 37 24.31 51.31 12.70
CA LYS A 37 24.98 51.26 14.01
C LYS A 37 24.08 51.70 15.16
N PHE A 38 23.20 52.67 14.93
CA PHE A 38 22.22 53.12 15.94
C PHE A 38 21.11 52.07 16.16
N PHE A 39 20.67 51.42 15.09
CA PHE A 39 19.67 50.36 15.13
C PHE A 39 20.19 49.10 15.85
N TRP A 40 21.44 48.68 15.60
CA TRP A 40 22.03 47.54 16.31
C TRP A 40 22.32 47.84 17.80
N HIS A 41 22.67 49.07 18.16
CA HIS A 41 22.80 49.46 19.58
C HIS A 41 21.44 49.54 20.31
N LEU A 42 20.37 49.97 19.62
CA LEU A 42 19.02 49.95 20.19
C LEU A 42 18.47 48.51 20.31
N VAL A 43 18.66 47.67 19.30
CA VAL A 43 18.19 46.27 19.31
C VAL A 43 18.97 45.45 20.34
N SER A 44 20.29 45.67 20.49
CA SER A 44 21.09 45.01 21.54
C SER A 44 20.67 45.44 22.94
N ARG A 45 20.41 46.74 23.18
CA ARG A 45 19.85 47.22 24.45
C ARG A 45 18.43 46.69 24.72
N PHE A 46 17.59 46.54 23.70
CA PHE A 46 16.25 45.95 23.85
C PHE A 46 16.29 44.43 24.08
N TYR A 47 17.24 43.70 23.49
CA TYR A 47 17.37 42.26 23.69
C TYR A 47 17.92 41.91 25.08
N VAL A 48 18.86 42.73 25.59
CA VAL A 48 19.35 42.63 26.98
C VAL A 48 18.26 43.06 27.97
N PHE A 49 17.48 44.09 27.67
CA PHE A 49 16.36 44.50 28.55
C PHE A 49 15.21 43.48 28.54
N SER A 50 14.94 42.83 27.41
CA SER A 50 13.92 41.77 27.27
C SER A 50 14.33 40.48 27.99
N THR A 51 15.60 40.07 27.90
CA THR A 51 16.12 38.91 28.65
C THR A 51 16.29 39.23 30.14
N PHE A 52 16.68 40.45 30.50
CA PHE A 52 16.73 40.92 31.90
C PHE A 52 15.33 41.07 32.49
N CYS A 53 14.31 41.50 31.74
CA CYS A 53 12.91 41.47 32.17
C CYS A 53 12.38 40.04 32.31
N ARG A 54 12.76 39.08 31.46
CA ARG A 54 12.37 37.66 31.63
C ARG A 54 13.05 37.02 32.84
N LEU A 55 14.31 37.35 33.11
CA LEU A 55 15.04 36.92 34.30
C LEU A 55 14.54 37.61 35.57
N LEU A 56 14.18 38.90 35.53
CA LEU A 56 13.56 39.61 36.64
C LEU A 56 12.14 39.15 36.90
N VAL A 57 11.34 38.81 35.89
CA VAL A 57 10.00 38.22 36.09
C VAL A 57 10.13 36.82 36.68
N SER A 58 11.11 36.03 36.24
CA SER A 58 11.39 34.70 36.82
C SER A 58 11.96 34.77 38.25
N LEU A 59 12.90 35.69 38.52
CA LEU A 59 13.48 35.93 39.85
C LEU A 59 12.53 36.65 40.80
N CYS A 60 11.65 37.52 40.31
CA CYS A 60 10.55 38.09 41.11
C CYS A 60 9.50 37.03 41.42
N PHE A 61 9.21 36.09 40.51
CA PHE A 61 8.25 35.02 40.80
C PHE A 61 8.79 34.04 41.86
N VAL A 62 10.10 33.75 41.85
CA VAL A 62 10.75 32.94 42.89
C VAL A 62 10.97 33.74 44.19
N GLY A 63 11.28 35.03 44.11
CA GLY A 63 11.50 35.90 45.28
C GLY A 63 10.22 36.36 45.99
N PHE A 64 9.09 36.46 45.28
CA PHE A 64 7.79 36.82 45.86
C PHE A 64 7.15 35.67 46.66
N GLN A 65 7.70 34.45 46.56
CA GLN A 65 7.34 33.31 47.42
C GLN A 65 7.90 33.39 48.85
N MET A 66 8.85 34.29 49.14
CA MET A 66 9.65 34.25 50.38
C MET A 66 9.38 35.42 51.35
N LYS A 67 8.24 36.13 51.26
CA LYS A 67 7.92 37.19 52.23
C LYS A 67 6.45 37.56 52.43
N PHE A 68 5.53 36.79 51.88
CA PHE A 68 4.16 36.80 52.36
C PHE A 68 3.91 35.50 53.10
N CYS A 69 3.68 35.59 54.40
CA CYS A 69 2.95 34.56 55.12
C CYS A 69 1.57 34.47 54.48
N LEU A 70 1.46 33.68 53.40
CA LEU A 70 0.19 33.17 52.94
C LEU A 70 -0.48 32.52 54.15
N PRO A 71 -1.76 32.82 54.43
CA PRO A 71 -2.45 32.17 55.53
C PRO A 71 -2.28 30.67 55.34
N THR A 72 -1.87 29.97 56.39
CA THR A 72 -1.69 28.52 56.49
C THR A 72 -3.01 27.81 56.22
N GLY A 73 -3.44 27.83 54.97
CA GLY A 73 -4.49 27.01 54.38
C GLY A 73 -3.79 25.98 53.48
N LYS A 74 -4.29 24.75 53.52
CA LYS A 74 -3.80 23.66 52.66
C LYS A 74 -3.66 24.17 51.22
N SER A 75 -2.58 23.79 50.54
CA SER A 75 -2.34 24.12 49.13
C SER A 75 -3.61 23.87 48.32
N PHE A 76 -4.01 24.83 47.49
CA PHE A 76 -5.17 24.68 46.62
C PHE A 76 -4.95 23.48 45.70
N ASP A 77 -5.84 22.50 45.77
CA ASP A 77 -5.69 21.25 45.02
C ASP A 77 -6.07 21.49 43.55
N LEU A 78 -5.07 21.66 42.69
CA LEU A 78 -5.25 21.85 41.24
C LEU A 78 -5.56 20.53 40.51
N SER A 79 -5.50 19.38 41.20
CA SER A 79 -5.75 18.08 40.57
C SER A 79 -7.17 17.96 40.00
N ALA A 80 -8.16 18.62 40.62
CA ALA A 80 -9.53 18.64 40.12
C ALA A 80 -9.66 19.34 38.76
N ILE A 81 -8.86 20.40 38.52
CA ILE A 81 -8.85 21.12 37.25
C ILE A 81 -8.19 20.27 36.17
N SER A 82 -7.05 19.64 36.46
CA SER A 82 -6.37 18.78 35.49
C SER A 82 -7.20 17.53 35.14
N VAL A 83 -7.92 16.95 36.10
CA VAL A 83 -8.86 15.85 35.85
C VAL A 83 -10.04 16.32 34.97
N GLY A 84 -10.60 17.50 35.24
CA GLY A 84 -11.65 18.09 34.41
C GLY A 84 -11.20 18.34 32.97
N GLU A 85 -9.99 18.87 32.77
CA GLU A 85 -9.38 19.05 31.44
C GLU A 85 -9.22 17.72 30.71
N GLN A 86 -8.75 16.66 31.40
CA GLN A 86 -8.62 15.32 30.83
C GLN A 86 -9.96 14.74 30.39
N GLN A 87 -11.02 14.90 31.19
CA GLN A 87 -12.36 14.42 30.84
C GLN A 87 -12.95 15.15 29.63
N ILE A 88 -12.80 16.48 29.56
CA ILE A 88 -13.26 17.27 28.42
C ILE A 88 -12.50 16.84 27.16
N GLN A 89 -11.19 16.66 27.25
CA GLN A 89 -10.36 16.23 26.14
C GLN A 89 -10.77 14.83 25.65
N ALA A 90 -10.95 13.86 26.56
CA ALA A 90 -11.41 12.52 26.24
C ALA A 90 -12.78 12.54 25.55
N ARG A 91 -13.70 13.40 26.01
CA ARG A 91 -15.03 13.56 25.38
C ARG A 91 -14.95 14.17 23.98
N GLN A 92 -14.04 15.11 23.73
CA GLN A 92 -13.81 15.63 22.38
C GLN A 92 -13.26 14.54 21.47
N ASP A 93 -12.31 13.76 21.97
CA ASP A 93 -11.65 12.71 21.19
C ASP A 93 -12.59 11.53 20.89
N SER A 94 -13.55 11.21 21.79
CA SER A 94 -14.60 10.22 21.50
C SER A 94 -15.52 10.66 20.36
N TRP A 95 -15.90 11.94 20.30
CA TRP A 95 -16.70 12.47 19.18
C TRP A 95 -15.91 12.48 17.87
N LYS A 96 -14.63 12.88 17.90
CA LYS A 96 -13.76 12.82 16.72
C LYS A 96 -13.62 11.39 16.21
N LEU A 97 -13.46 10.42 17.11
CA LEU A 97 -13.38 9.00 16.78
C LEU A 97 -14.66 8.51 16.10
N LEU A 98 -15.83 8.81 16.67
CA LEU A 98 -17.12 8.44 16.09
C LEU A 98 -17.33 9.05 14.70
N SER A 99 -17.06 10.34 14.54
CA SER A 99 -17.19 11.01 13.24
C SER A 99 -16.23 10.41 12.22
N SER A 100 -14.97 10.17 12.60
CA SER A 100 -13.98 9.54 11.74
C SER A 100 -14.40 8.14 11.31
N CYS A 101 -14.91 7.32 12.22
CA CYS A 101 -15.44 5.99 11.91
C CYS A 101 -16.58 6.08 10.90
N ARG A 102 -17.58 6.92 11.15
CA ARG A 102 -18.76 7.06 10.28
C ARG A 102 -18.39 7.53 8.88
N GLU A 103 -17.58 8.58 8.77
CA GLU A 103 -17.15 9.14 7.49
C GLU A 103 -16.35 8.14 6.66
N GLN A 104 -15.39 7.46 7.30
CA GLN A 104 -14.54 6.49 6.60
C GLN A 104 -15.33 5.24 6.20
N ILE A 105 -16.17 4.69 7.08
CA ILE A 105 -17.04 3.55 6.76
C ILE A 105 -18.00 3.92 5.63
N ALA A 106 -18.61 5.10 5.65
CA ALA A 106 -19.46 5.57 4.56
C ALA A 106 -18.67 5.71 3.24
N GLY A 107 -17.46 6.27 3.30
CA GLY A 107 -16.56 6.36 2.15
C GLY A 107 -16.17 5.01 1.58
N TRP A 108 -15.93 4.01 2.44
CA TRP A 108 -15.65 2.63 2.02
C TRP A 108 -16.86 1.97 1.37
N LYS A 109 -18.06 2.13 1.96
CA LYS A 109 -19.31 1.61 1.40
C LYS A 109 -19.60 2.17 0.01
N LEU A 110 -19.33 3.45 -0.22
CA LEU A 110 -19.53 4.11 -1.53
C LEU A 110 -18.39 3.87 -2.52
N SER A 111 -17.27 3.30 -2.07
CA SER A 111 -16.15 2.99 -2.96
C SER A 111 -16.48 1.80 -3.86
N THR A 112 -15.97 1.86 -5.09
CA THR A 112 -16.00 0.74 -6.02
C THR A 112 -15.26 -0.45 -5.44
N PHE A 113 -15.84 -1.65 -5.56
CA PHE A 113 -15.29 -2.89 -5.02
C PHE A 113 -13.85 -3.16 -5.48
N MET A 114 -13.50 -2.88 -6.73
CA MET A 114 -12.14 -3.05 -7.26
C MET A 114 -11.08 -2.14 -6.62
N LYS A 115 -11.49 -1.03 -6.00
CA LYS A 115 -10.58 -0.06 -5.34
C LYS A 115 -10.45 -0.34 -3.84
N VAL A 116 -11.27 -1.24 -3.30
CA VAL A 116 -11.29 -1.57 -1.87
C VAL A 116 -10.00 -2.30 -1.51
N ASN A 117 -9.36 -1.84 -0.43
CA ASN A 117 -8.22 -2.50 0.17
C ASN A 117 -8.58 -2.95 1.59
N THR A 118 -8.78 -4.26 1.77
CA THR A 118 -9.17 -4.85 3.05
C THR A 118 -8.07 -4.79 4.11
N GLU A 119 -6.79 -4.73 3.72
CA GLU A 119 -5.68 -4.58 4.66
C GLU A 119 -5.72 -3.21 5.34
N ARG A 120 -5.81 -2.16 4.52
CA ARG A 120 -5.92 -0.78 5.01
C ARG A 120 -7.16 -0.58 5.88
N MET A 121 -8.27 -1.24 5.55
CA MET A 121 -9.48 -1.21 6.39
C MET A 121 -9.22 -1.86 7.75
N ARG A 122 -8.57 -3.03 7.77
CA ARG A 122 -8.24 -3.74 9.02
C ARG A 122 -7.30 -2.93 9.91
N GLU A 123 -6.24 -2.35 9.34
CA GLU A 123 -5.32 -1.47 10.07
C GLU A 123 -6.05 -0.28 10.72
N LYS A 124 -7.01 0.32 9.99
CA LYS A 124 -7.83 1.42 10.52
C LYS A 124 -8.78 0.99 11.62
N LEU A 125 -9.43 -0.17 11.49
CA LEU A 125 -10.27 -0.73 12.56
C LEU A 125 -9.45 -0.98 13.83
N GLN A 126 -8.26 -1.57 13.71
CA GLN A 126 -7.36 -1.80 14.85
C GLN A 126 -6.90 -0.48 15.50
N LEU A 127 -6.66 0.55 14.70
CA LEU A 127 -6.32 1.88 15.24
C LEU A 127 -7.47 2.46 16.06
N TRP A 128 -8.70 2.39 15.54
CA TRP A 128 -9.87 2.88 16.26
C TRP A 128 -10.17 2.06 17.51
N GLU A 129 -9.96 0.74 17.47
CA GLU A 129 -10.11 -0.14 18.63
C GLU A 129 -9.11 0.21 19.75
N LYS A 130 -7.84 0.50 19.40
CA LYS A 130 -6.85 0.99 20.39
C LYS A 130 -7.27 2.33 20.98
N SER A 131 -7.68 3.28 20.15
CA SER A 131 -8.16 4.59 20.64
C SER A 131 -9.40 4.46 21.53
N LEU A 132 -10.28 3.50 21.22
CA LEU A 132 -11.43 3.19 22.06
C LEU A 132 -10.99 2.67 23.43
N GLN A 133 -10.04 1.73 23.49
CA GLN A 133 -9.47 1.20 24.74
C GLN A 133 -8.87 2.32 25.60
N ASP A 134 -8.08 3.21 24.99
CA ASP A 134 -7.48 4.35 25.69
C ASP A 134 -8.56 5.28 26.29
N LEU A 135 -9.63 5.54 25.55
CA LEU A 135 -10.73 6.41 25.99
C LEU A 135 -11.59 5.76 27.08
N THR A 136 -11.78 4.43 27.06
CA THR A 136 -12.51 3.71 28.12
C THR A 136 -11.81 3.73 29.47
N LEU A 137 -10.50 3.99 29.51
CA LEU A 137 -9.76 4.14 30.78
C LEU A 137 -10.02 5.50 31.47
N VAL A 138 -10.38 6.51 30.68
CA VAL A 138 -10.58 7.89 31.17
C VAL A 138 -12.06 8.21 31.37
N LEU A 139 -12.93 7.63 30.54
CA LEU A 139 -14.38 7.81 30.58
C LEU A 139 -15.05 6.70 31.38
N HIS A 140 -16.28 6.95 31.83
CA HIS A 140 -17.05 5.96 32.60
C HIS A 140 -17.40 4.73 31.74
N GLU A 141 -17.38 3.55 32.36
CA GLU A 141 -17.87 2.32 31.74
C GLU A 141 -19.35 2.51 31.33
N GLY A 142 -19.67 2.28 30.06
CA GLY A 142 -21.04 2.43 29.53
C GLY A 142 -21.38 3.80 28.93
N ASP A 143 -20.39 4.62 28.56
CA ASP A 143 -20.67 5.84 27.79
C ASP A 143 -21.39 5.51 26.46
N PRO A 144 -22.57 6.10 26.20
CA PRO A 144 -23.34 5.80 24.98
C PRO A 144 -22.60 6.12 23.69
N ILE A 145 -21.66 7.08 23.69
CA ILE A 145 -20.87 7.41 22.50
C ILE A 145 -19.87 6.30 22.21
N LEU A 146 -19.16 5.83 23.23
CA LEU A 146 -18.20 4.73 23.07
C LEU A 146 -18.93 3.47 22.63
N GLN A 147 -20.12 3.20 23.18
CA GLN A 147 -20.96 2.09 22.73
C GLN A 147 -21.34 2.23 21.24
N CYS A 148 -21.76 3.42 20.79
CA CYS A 148 -22.02 3.64 19.36
C CYS A 148 -20.80 3.36 18.46
N VAL A 149 -19.59 3.66 18.94
CA VAL A 149 -18.34 3.34 18.22
C VAL A 149 -18.11 1.83 18.20
N VAL A 150 -18.25 1.16 19.34
CA VAL A 150 -18.15 -0.31 19.46
C VAL A 150 -19.09 -0.99 18.46
N ASP A 151 -20.37 -0.61 18.48
CA ASP A 151 -21.38 -1.20 17.61
C ASP A 151 -21.01 -0.97 16.13
N SER A 152 -20.59 0.24 15.77
CA SER A 152 -20.16 0.56 14.40
C SER A 152 -18.94 -0.25 13.94
N LEU A 153 -17.97 -0.48 14.82
CA LEU A 153 -16.79 -1.28 14.54
C LEU A 153 -17.13 -2.76 14.41
N GLN A 154 -17.94 -3.29 15.33
CA GLN A 154 -18.37 -4.67 15.32
C GLN A 154 -19.19 -4.98 14.06
N ASP A 155 -20.16 -4.12 13.73
CA ASP A 155 -21.02 -4.25 12.55
C ASP A 155 -20.22 -4.26 11.25
N PHE A 156 -19.14 -3.48 11.15
CA PHE A 156 -18.32 -3.48 9.95
C PHE A 156 -17.30 -4.63 9.94
N SER A 157 -16.73 -4.97 11.10
CA SER A 157 -15.70 -6.02 11.21
C SER A 157 -16.20 -7.40 10.80
N GLN A 158 -17.46 -7.75 11.10
CA GLN A 158 -18.08 -9.02 10.70
C GLN A 158 -18.13 -9.23 9.17
N HIS A 159 -18.18 -8.14 8.39
CA HIS A 159 -18.27 -8.21 6.94
C HIS A 159 -16.89 -8.25 6.27
N LEU A 160 -15.83 -7.80 6.96
CA LEU A 160 -14.49 -7.68 6.39
C LEU A 160 -13.90 -9.01 5.88
N PRO A 161 -14.02 -10.15 6.60
CA PRO A 161 -13.55 -11.45 6.09
C PRO A 161 -14.24 -11.87 4.79
N LEU A 162 -15.53 -11.57 4.65
CA LEU A 162 -16.31 -11.88 3.45
C LEU A 162 -15.83 -11.04 2.26
N VAL A 163 -15.64 -9.73 2.47
CA VAL A 163 -15.08 -8.84 1.45
C VAL A 163 -13.69 -9.30 1.01
N GLN A 164 -12.84 -9.70 1.97
CA GLN A 164 -11.50 -10.22 1.68
C GLN A 164 -11.56 -11.50 0.85
N SER A 165 -12.47 -12.42 1.18
CA SER A 165 -12.64 -13.66 0.42
C SER A 165 -13.16 -13.43 -1.01
N LEU A 166 -13.94 -12.37 -1.24
CA LEU A 166 -14.46 -11.99 -2.55
C LEU A 166 -13.40 -11.29 -3.42
N LEU A 167 -12.40 -10.64 -2.81
CA LEU A 167 -11.26 -10.04 -3.51
C LEU A 167 -10.17 -11.05 -3.89
N ASP A 168 -10.31 -12.31 -3.47
CA ASP A 168 -9.37 -13.38 -3.76
C ASP A 168 -9.27 -13.61 -5.30
N PRO A 169 -8.06 -13.64 -5.88
CA PRO A 169 -7.88 -13.87 -7.32
C PRO A 169 -8.41 -15.24 -7.80
N ALA A 170 -8.67 -16.18 -6.88
CA ALA A 170 -9.36 -17.43 -7.21
C ALA A 170 -10.79 -17.19 -7.76
N VAL A 171 -11.44 -16.07 -7.40
CA VAL A 171 -12.82 -15.77 -7.77
C VAL A 171 -12.90 -15.15 -9.18
N LYS A 172 -13.04 -16.02 -10.18
CA LYS A 172 -13.25 -15.65 -11.59
C LYS A 172 -14.70 -15.24 -11.91
N HIS A 173 -14.90 -14.71 -13.12
CA HIS A 173 -16.21 -14.26 -13.63
C HIS A 173 -17.34 -15.29 -13.46
N LYS A 174 -17.06 -16.58 -13.68
CA LYS A 174 -18.05 -17.67 -13.48
C LYS A 174 -18.56 -17.79 -12.04
N HIS A 175 -17.68 -17.57 -11.06
CA HIS A 175 -18.04 -17.61 -9.65
C HIS A 175 -18.88 -16.38 -9.28
N TRP A 176 -18.53 -15.21 -9.84
CA TRP A 176 -19.34 -14.01 -9.70
C TRP A 176 -20.74 -14.19 -10.27
N ALA A 177 -20.90 -14.80 -11.44
CA ALA A 177 -22.22 -15.12 -11.99
C ALA A 177 -23.05 -16.01 -11.04
N ALA A 178 -22.43 -17.01 -10.41
CA ALA A 178 -23.10 -17.84 -9.41
C ALA A 178 -23.48 -17.04 -8.15
N ILE A 179 -22.61 -16.16 -7.67
CA ILE A 179 -22.88 -15.29 -6.52
C ILE A 179 -24.06 -14.33 -6.82
N PHE A 180 -24.09 -13.71 -8.00
CA PHE A 180 -25.22 -12.87 -8.43
C PHE A 180 -26.53 -13.65 -8.59
N ALA A 181 -26.46 -14.89 -9.07
CA ALA A 181 -27.61 -15.77 -9.14
C ALA A 181 -28.17 -16.11 -7.74
N VAL A 182 -27.29 -16.38 -6.76
CA VAL A 182 -27.69 -16.60 -5.36
C VAL A 182 -28.37 -15.36 -4.80
N MET A 183 -27.79 -14.18 -5.02
CA MET A 183 -28.34 -12.88 -4.59
C MET A 183 -29.62 -12.45 -5.33
N GLU A 184 -30.12 -13.25 -6.29
CA GLU A 184 -31.27 -12.95 -7.13
C GLU A 184 -31.16 -11.60 -7.86
N ARG A 185 -29.92 -11.23 -8.25
CA ARG A 185 -29.64 -9.96 -8.95
C ARG A 185 -29.01 -10.21 -10.32
N PRO A 186 -29.31 -9.34 -11.31
CA PRO A 186 -28.61 -9.40 -12.58
C PRO A 186 -27.12 -9.11 -12.35
N MET A 187 -26.27 -9.81 -13.12
CA MET A 187 -24.83 -9.59 -13.04
C MET A 187 -24.49 -8.19 -13.53
N VAL A 188 -23.97 -7.35 -12.63
CA VAL A 188 -23.44 -6.03 -12.94
C VAL A 188 -21.92 -6.13 -13.13
N GLY A 189 -21.35 -5.24 -13.94
CA GLY A 189 -19.91 -5.16 -14.10
C GLY A 189 -19.21 -4.91 -12.75
N LEU A 190 -18.21 -5.73 -12.42
CA LEU A 190 -17.46 -5.62 -11.14
C LEU A 190 -16.77 -4.25 -10.97
N LYS A 191 -16.54 -3.52 -12.06
CA LYS A 191 -15.95 -2.17 -12.07
C LYS A 191 -16.91 -1.07 -11.64
N THR A 192 -18.22 -1.30 -11.68
CA THR A 192 -19.23 -0.33 -11.24
C THR A 192 -19.85 -0.71 -9.92
N LEU A 193 -19.70 -1.97 -9.50
CA LEU A 193 -20.21 -2.48 -8.23
C LEU A 193 -19.58 -1.72 -7.05
N THR A 194 -20.43 -1.14 -6.21
CA THR A 194 -20.01 -0.51 -4.94
C THR A 194 -19.99 -1.54 -3.81
N LEU A 195 -19.18 -1.28 -2.78
CA LEU A 195 -19.13 -2.15 -1.61
C LEU A 195 -20.48 -2.21 -0.88
N MET A 196 -21.24 -1.11 -0.86
CA MET A 196 -22.58 -1.04 -0.28
C MET A 196 -23.56 -1.99 -0.98
N GLU A 197 -23.57 -1.98 -2.32
CA GLU A 197 -24.44 -2.87 -3.10
C GLU A 197 -24.08 -4.33 -2.87
N LEU A 198 -22.78 -4.63 -2.73
CA LEU A 198 -22.32 -5.96 -2.41
C LEU A 198 -22.77 -6.37 -1.00
N LEU A 199 -22.55 -5.53 0.01
CA LEU A 199 -22.93 -5.78 1.41
C LEU A 199 -24.42 -5.57 1.71
N SER A 200 -25.29 -5.78 0.72
CA SER A 200 -26.74 -5.69 0.92
C SER A 200 -27.26 -6.87 1.76
N ASP A 201 -28.38 -6.67 2.47
CA ASP A 201 -29.10 -7.70 3.24
C ASP A 201 -29.21 -9.10 2.60
N PRO A 202 -29.52 -9.27 1.28
CA PRO A 202 -29.56 -10.60 0.67
C PRO A 202 -28.22 -11.35 0.72
N LEU A 203 -27.10 -10.64 0.58
CA LEU A 203 -25.76 -11.25 0.64
C LEU A 203 -25.48 -11.79 2.05
N LEU A 204 -25.92 -11.07 3.09
CA LEU A 204 -25.75 -11.48 4.48
C LEU A 204 -26.60 -12.71 4.82
N LYS A 205 -27.81 -12.81 4.26
CA LYS A 205 -28.71 -13.96 4.50
C LYS A 205 -28.22 -15.26 3.87
N GLN A 206 -27.53 -15.18 2.73
CA GLN A 206 -27.05 -16.35 1.97
C GLN A 206 -25.54 -16.54 2.07
N GLN A 207 -24.91 -16.02 3.12
CA GLN A 207 -23.47 -16.05 3.29
C GLN A 207 -22.89 -17.47 3.19
N ASP A 208 -23.59 -18.48 3.72
CA ASP A 208 -23.18 -19.88 3.64
C ASP A 208 -23.08 -20.42 2.21
N GLN A 209 -24.02 -20.04 1.34
CA GLN A 209 -24.00 -20.46 -0.07
C GLN A 209 -22.85 -19.79 -0.81
N ILE A 210 -22.60 -18.52 -0.53
CA ILE A 210 -21.48 -17.77 -1.10
C ILE A 210 -20.15 -18.38 -0.65
N HIS A 211 -20.01 -18.73 0.64
CA HIS A 211 -18.82 -19.43 1.15
C HIS A 211 -18.56 -20.75 0.44
N LYS A 212 -19.60 -21.53 0.09
CA LYS A 212 -19.44 -22.75 -0.71
C LYS A 212 -18.87 -22.46 -2.10
N ILE A 213 -19.38 -21.42 -2.78
CA ILE A 213 -18.88 -21.01 -4.10
C ILE A 213 -17.42 -20.55 -3.99
N LEU A 214 -17.08 -19.79 -2.95
CA LEU A 214 -15.70 -19.33 -2.71
C LEU A 214 -14.75 -20.49 -2.42
N LEU A 215 -15.18 -21.49 -1.65
CA LEU A 215 -14.39 -22.69 -1.39
C LEU A 215 -14.14 -23.47 -2.69
N GLN A 216 -15.17 -23.64 -3.53
CA GLN A 216 -15.01 -24.25 -4.84
C GLN A 216 -14.03 -23.46 -5.71
N ALA A 217 -14.16 -22.12 -5.75
CA ALA A 217 -13.27 -21.27 -6.52
C ALA A 217 -11.79 -21.44 -6.12
N ARG A 218 -11.52 -21.53 -4.81
CA ARG A 218 -10.17 -21.78 -4.28
C ARG A 218 -9.65 -23.17 -4.64
N ALA A 219 -10.49 -24.20 -4.52
CA ALA A 219 -10.11 -25.56 -4.90
C ALA A 219 -9.77 -25.64 -6.40
N GLU A 220 -10.61 -25.07 -7.26
CA GLU A 220 -10.35 -25.00 -8.71
C GLU A 220 -9.09 -24.20 -9.05
N PHE A 221 -8.83 -23.11 -8.33
CA PHE A 221 -7.62 -22.32 -8.53
C PHE A 221 -6.36 -23.11 -8.16
N SER A 222 -6.39 -23.90 -7.07
CA SER A 222 -5.29 -24.79 -6.70
C SER A 222 -5.02 -25.83 -7.79
N VAL A 223 -6.08 -26.49 -8.30
CA VAL A 223 -5.96 -27.46 -9.39
C VAL A 223 -5.37 -26.80 -10.64
N PHE A 224 -5.81 -25.58 -10.98
CA PHE A 224 -5.29 -24.86 -12.12
C PHE A 224 -3.80 -24.49 -11.95
N GLN A 225 -3.37 -24.13 -10.74
CA GLN A 225 -1.95 -23.89 -10.46
C GLN A 225 -1.12 -25.17 -10.60
N GLU A 226 -1.61 -26.29 -10.11
CA GLU A 226 -0.94 -27.59 -10.25
C GLU A 226 -0.85 -28.01 -11.72
N PHE A 227 -1.94 -27.86 -12.47
CA PHE A 227 -1.94 -28.12 -13.90
C PHE A 227 -0.95 -27.22 -14.65
N GLY A 228 -0.86 -25.94 -14.28
CA GLY A 228 0.13 -25.01 -14.83
C GLY A 228 1.57 -25.49 -14.62
N LYS A 229 1.89 -26.00 -13.42
CA LYS A 229 3.22 -26.58 -13.14
C LYS A 229 3.51 -27.79 -14.02
N ILE A 230 2.53 -28.66 -14.20
CA ILE A 230 2.65 -29.83 -15.09
C ILE A 230 2.92 -29.34 -16.51
N GLN A 231 2.12 -28.40 -17.03
CA GLN A 231 2.29 -27.86 -18.37
C GLN A 231 3.68 -27.24 -18.57
N THR A 232 4.14 -26.40 -17.65
CA THR A 232 5.49 -25.83 -17.70
C THR A 232 6.56 -26.92 -17.67
N SER A 233 6.40 -27.93 -16.79
CA SER A 233 7.35 -29.03 -16.71
C SER A 233 7.44 -29.85 -17.99
N TRP A 234 6.35 -29.97 -18.78
CA TRP A 234 6.36 -30.65 -20.07
C TRP A 234 6.93 -29.76 -21.19
N GLN A 235 6.65 -28.45 -21.16
CA GLN A 235 7.20 -27.48 -22.11
C GLN A 235 8.73 -27.37 -22.01
N GLU A 236 9.28 -27.56 -20.81
CA GLU A 236 10.74 -27.56 -20.58
C GLU A 236 11.43 -28.87 -20.98
N LYS A 237 10.69 -29.93 -21.30
CA LYS A 237 11.27 -31.24 -21.65
C LYS A 237 11.55 -31.31 -23.15
N GLU A 238 12.80 -31.51 -23.48
CA GLU A 238 13.23 -31.84 -24.83
C GLU A 238 13.53 -33.34 -24.92
N PHE A 239 13.05 -33.98 -25.99
CA PHE A 239 13.39 -35.37 -26.28
C PHE A 239 14.72 -35.43 -27.04
N CYS A 240 15.78 -35.86 -26.36
CA CYS A 240 17.07 -36.12 -27.00
C CYS A 240 17.12 -37.56 -27.52
N LEU A 241 17.13 -37.73 -28.84
CA LEU A 241 17.38 -39.04 -29.46
C LEU A 241 18.86 -39.38 -29.35
N VAL A 242 19.18 -40.50 -28.70
CA VAL A 242 20.55 -41.00 -28.61
C VAL A 242 20.87 -41.80 -29.87
N ARG A 243 21.98 -41.44 -30.53
CA ARG A 243 22.50 -42.18 -31.68
C ARG A 243 23.00 -43.54 -31.21
N PHE A 244 22.34 -44.60 -31.68
CA PHE A 244 22.82 -45.97 -31.46
C PHE A 244 23.57 -46.43 -32.70
N PHE A 245 24.77 -46.98 -32.51
CA PHE A 245 25.56 -47.55 -33.59
C PHE A 245 25.39 -49.07 -33.57
N LEU A 246 24.85 -49.63 -34.65
CA LEU A 246 24.87 -51.07 -34.86
C LEU A 246 26.23 -51.46 -35.44
N CYS A 247 27.03 -52.18 -34.64
CA CYS A 247 28.22 -52.85 -35.15
C CYS A 247 27.79 -54.08 -35.93
N VAL A 248 27.81 -53.98 -37.26
CA VAL A 248 27.57 -55.12 -38.14
C VAL A 248 28.93 -55.69 -38.54
N SER A 249 29.15 -56.97 -38.27
CA SER A 249 30.32 -57.69 -38.80
C SER A 249 30.19 -57.78 -40.31
N LYS A 250 31.03 -57.05 -41.04
CA LYS A 250 31.14 -57.23 -42.50
C LYS A 250 32.34 -58.13 -42.77
N GLU A 251 32.14 -59.15 -43.59
CA GLU A 251 33.26 -59.85 -44.21
C GLU A 251 33.78 -58.99 -45.35
N ASP A 252 35.10 -58.83 -45.44
CA ASP A 252 35.72 -58.13 -46.56
C ASP A 252 35.33 -58.79 -47.90
N PRO A 253 35.12 -57.99 -48.96
CA PRO A 253 34.88 -58.55 -50.29
C PRO A 253 36.04 -59.48 -50.66
N PRO A 254 35.77 -60.61 -51.33
CA PRO A 254 36.81 -61.58 -51.66
C PRO A 254 37.96 -60.90 -52.44
N PRO A 255 39.23 -61.19 -52.08
CA PRO A 255 40.37 -60.53 -52.71
C PRO A 255 40.40 -60.82 -54.21
N ASP A 256 40.70 -59.79 -54.99
CA ASP A 256 40.91 -59.91 -56.43
C ASP A 256 42.04 -60.91 -56.71
N LEU A 257 41.66 -62.05 -57.29
CA LEU A 257 42.56 -63.20 -57.53
C LEU A 257 43.71 -62.84 -58.47
N SER A 258 43.62 -61.74 -59.22
CA SER A 258 44.67 -61.29 -60.14
C SER A 258 45.89 -60.64 -59.47
N LYS A 259 45.81 -60.30 -58.17
CA LYS A 259 46.86 -59.57 -57.42
C LYS A 259 47.48 -60.38 -56.28
N ARG A 260 47.70 -61.68 -56.48
CA ARG A 260 48.30 -62.54 -55.45
C ARG A 260 49.83 -62.36 -55.41
N PRO A 261 50.44 -62.02 -54.26
CA PRO A 261 51.89 -62.01 -54.15
C PRO A 261 52.45 -63.45 -54.19
N PRO A 262 53.68 -63.65 -54.73
CA PRO A 262 54.23 -64.98 -55.00
C PRO A 262 54.64 -65.77 -53.74
N SER A 263 54.49 -65.20 -52.54
CA SER A 263 54.99 -65.77 -51.28
C SER A 263 54.01 -66.71 -50.56
N GLY A 264 52.89 -67.09 -51.18
CA GLY A 264 52.02 -68.17 -50.69
C GLY A 264 51.32 -67.94 -49.34
N ARG A 265 51.49 -66.79 -48.69
CA ARG A 265 50.78 -66.48 -47.44
C ARG A 265 49.31 -66.15 -47.71
N HIS A 266 48.42 -66.90 -47.07
CA HIS A 266 47.00 -66.60 -46.99
C HIS A 266 46.82 -65.38 -46.06
N TRP A 267 46.11 -64.34 -46.53
CA TRP A 267 45.53 -63.35 -45.62
C TRP A 267 44.31 -63.98 -44.94
N ASP A 268 44.36 -64.21 -43.62
CA ASP A 268 43.13 -64.53 -42.87
C ASP A 268 42.13 -63.40 -43.10
N ARG A 269 40.85 -63.72 -43.42
CA ARG A 269 39.80 -62.70 -43.57
C ARG A 269 39.73 -61.89 -42.28
N ALA A 270 40.21 -60.65 -42.31
CA ALA A 270 40.04 -59.75 -41.19
C ALA A 270 38.55 -59.47 -41.07
N ARG A 271 37.93 -59.94 -39.98
CA ARG A 271 36.53 -59.58 -39.68
C ARG A 271 36.54 -58.12 -39.22
N GLY A 272 36.24 -57.20 -40.13
CA GLY A 272 36.12 -55.78 -39.83
C GLY A 272 34.77 -55.47 -39.19
N TYR A 273 34.78 -54.75 -38.07
CA TYR A 273 33.57 -54.15 -37.52
C TYR A 273 33.33 -52.81 -38.23
N SER A 274 32.20 -52.66 -38.90
CA SER A 274 31.76 -51.41 -39.51
C SER A 274 30.58 -50.86 -38.70
N SER A 275 30.76 -49.70 -38.07
CA SER A 275 29.65 -48.95 -37.48
C SER A 275 28.86 -48.29 -38.61
N GLN A 276 27.64 -48.75 -38.87
CA GLN A 276 26.73 -48.05 -39.78
C GLN A 276 25.82 -47.14 -38.96
N ASP A 277 25.77 -45.88 -39.36
CA ASP A 277 24.83 -44.91 -38.81
C ASP A 277 23.48 -45.09 -39.49
N THR A 278 22.44 -45.45 -38.73
CA THR A 278 21.07 -45.62 -39.26
C THR A 278 20.35 -44.30 -39.58
N GLY A 279 21.05 -43.17 -39.45
CA GLY A 279 20.53 -41.85 -39.80
C GLY A 279 19.79 -41.19 -38.64
N THR A 280 20.00 -39.88 -38.51
CA THR A 280 19.34 -39.04 -37.51
C THR A 280 17.94 -38.68 -38.00
N PHE A 281 16.90 -39.13 -37.29
CA PHE A 281 15.54 -38.66 -37.51
C PHE A 281 15.29 -37.45 -36.62
N LEU A 282 15.05 -36.28 -37.23
CA LEU A 282 14.56 -35.11 -36.52
C LEU A 282 13.05 -35.27 -36.37
N LEU A 283 12.56 -35.44 -35.14
CA LEU A 283 11.14 -35.29 -34.84
C LEU A 283 10.84 -33.79 -34.85
N ALA A 284 10.54 -33.24 -36.02
CA ALA A 284 9.92 -31.93 -36.11
C ALA A 284 8.51 -32.04 -35.52
N GLY A 285 8.26 -31.37 -34.39
CA GLY A 285 6.90 -31.15 -33.91
C GLY A 285 6.21 -30.18 -34.86
N GLU A 286 5.06 -30.57 -35.39
CA GLU A 286 4.11 -29.65 -36.05
C GLU A 286 3.53 -28.64 -35.06
#